data_AF-A0A2N5XD87-F1
#
_entry.id   AF-A0A2N5XD87-F1
#
_cell.length_a   1.000
_cell.length_b   1.000
_cell.length_c   1.000
_cell.angle_alpha   90.00
_cell.angle_beta   90.00
_cell.angle_gamma   90.00
#
_symmetry.space_group_name_H-M   'P 1'
#
loop_
_entity.id
_entity.type
_entity.pdbx_description
1 polymer ?
#
loop_
_entity_poly.entity_id
_entity_poly.type
_entity_poly.pdbx_seq_one_letter_code
_entity_poly.pdbx_strand_id
1 'polypeptide(L)' 'MTRYGWDEGFAADFAPYSARGLVPARVVRVDRGRCEVATADGGGTATVTASF' A
#
# COMPACT_ATOMS: atom_id res chain seq x y z
N MET A 1 11.73 -10.41 7.99
CA MET A 1 10.25 -10.50 8.00
C MET A 1 9.68 -9.11 7.93
N THR A 2 9.28 -8.66 6.74
CA THR A 2 8.60 -7.38 6.58
C THR A 2 7.12 -7.56 6.91
N ARG A 3 6.57 -6.63 7.69
CA ARG A 3 5.26 -6.73 8.35
C ARG A 3 4.07 -6.98 7.40
N TYR A 4 4.26 -6.73 6.11
CA TYR A 4 3.23 -6.86 5.06
C TYR A 4 3.69 -7.64 3.82
N GLY A 5 4.81 -8.37 3.90
CA GLY A 5 5.39 -9.07 2.74
C GLY A 5 5.94 -8.12 1.67
N TRP A 6 6.31 -6.89 2.05
CA TRP A 6 7.10 -6.00 1.22
C TRP A 6 8.54 -6.48 1.27
N ASP A 7 8.90 -7.44 0.42
CA ASP A 7 10.25 -7.92 0.26
C ASP A 7 10.89 -7.34 -1.00
N GLU A 8 12.14 -7.73 -1.27
CA GLU A 8 12.89 -7.28 -2.43
C GLU A 8 12.25 -7.75 -3.76
N GLY A 9 11.57 -8.91 -3.76
CA GLY A 9 10.85 -9.41 -4.92
C GLY A 9 9.64 -8.53 -5.24
N PHE A 10 8.84 -8.20 -4.23
CA PHE A 10 7.74 -7.24 -4.38
C PHE A 10 8.23 -5.86 -4.80
N ALA A 11 9.37 -5.40 -4.27
CA ALA A 11 9.96 -4.13 -4.66
C ALA A 11 10.38 -4.11 -6.15
N ALA A 12 10.91 -5.22 -6.66
CA ALA A 12 11.26 -5.37 -8.07
C ALA A 12 10.02 -5.35 -8.97
N ASP A 13 8.96 -6.07 -8.60
CA ASP A 13 7.69 -6.08 -9.33
C ASP A 13 7.01 -4.70 -9.31
N PHE A 14 7.17 -3.94 -8.22
CA PHE A 14 6.58 -2.61 -8.08
C PHE A 14 7.43 -1.47 -8.68
N ALA A 15 8.68 -1.75 -9.09
CA ALA A 15 9.61 -0.75 -9.62
C ALA A 15 9.03 0.15 -10.75
N PRO A 16 8.24 -0.36 -11.71
CA PRO A 16 7.62 0.48 -12.75
C PRO A 16 6.66 1.53 -12.20
N TYR A 17 5.99 1.23 -11.09
CA TYR A 17 5.05 2.14 -10.43
C TYR A 17 5.76 3.12 -9.51
N SER A 18 6.81 2.65 -8.81
CA SER A 18 7.66 3.50 -7.98
C SER A 18 8.38 4.57 -8.81
N ALA A 19 8.83 4.24 -10.02
CA ALA A 19 9.40 5.20 -10.97
C ALA A 19 8.44 6.34 -11.36
N ARG A 20 7.13 6.17 -11.12
CA ARG A 20 6.08 7.17 -11.35
C ARG A 20 5.72 7.95 -10.07
N GLY A 21 6.47 7.77 -8.99
CA GLY A 21 6.23 8.39 -7.69
C GLY A 21 5.10 7.75 -6.88
N LEU A 22 4.67 6.54 -7.24
CA LEU A 22 3.65 5.82 -6.48
C LEU A 22 4.27 5.04 -5.32
N VAL A 23 3.53 4.96 -4.23
CA VAL A 23 3.90 4.17 -3.04
C VAL A 23 2.97 2.97 -2.96
N PRO A 24 3.50 1.74 -2.76
CA PRO A 24 2.65 0.58 -2.59
C PRO A 24 1.87 0.68 -1.27
N ALA A 25 0.58 0.37 -1.34
CA ALA A 25 -0.32 0.37 -0.20
C ALA A 25 -1.16 -0.91 -0.18
N ARG A 26 -1.47 -1.42 1.02
CA ARG A 26 -2.32 -2.61 1.21
C ARG A 26 -3.50 -2.29 2.11
N VAL A 27 -4.71 -2.66 1.69
CA VAL A 27 -5.92 -2.51 2.52
C VAL A 27 -5.82 -3.39 3.76
N VAL A 28 -5.93 -2.77 4.93
CA VAL A 28 -5.93 -3.44 6.23
C VAL A 28 -7.31 -3.44 6.90
N ARG A 29 -8.17 -2.49 6.52
CA ARG A 29 -9.57 -2.41 6.99
C ARG A 29 -10.45 -1.76 5.92
N VAL A 30 -11.70 -2.19 5.85
CA VAL A 30 -12.74 -1.58 5.00
C VAL A 30 -13.90 -1.16 5.90
N ASP A 31 -14.38 0.06 5.73
CA ASP A 31 -15.56 0.60 6.42
C ASP A 31 -16.39 1.46 5.46
N ARG A 32 -17.63 1.04 5.17
CA ARG A 32 -18.69 1.80 4.46
C ARG A 32 -18.21 2.88 3.46
N GLY A 33 -17.44 2.48 2.44
CA GLY A 33 -16.96 3.37 1.36
C GLY A 33 -15.59 4.00 1.60
N ARG A 34 -14.92 3.62 2.68
CA ARG A 34 -13.54 3.98 3.01
C ARG A 34 -12.73 2.71 3.27
N CYS A 35 -11.47 2.76 2.89
CA CYS A 35 -10.50 1.72 3.17
C CYS A 35 -9.33 2.34 3.91
N GLU A 36 -8.89 1.68 4.98
CA GLU A 36 -7.61 1.97 5.60
C GLU A 36 -6.53 1.13 4.92
N VAL A 37 -5.45 1.76 4.51
CA VAL A 37 -4.33 1.13 3.81
C VAL A 37 -3.03 1.36 4.55
N ALA A 38 -2.20 0.33 4.71
CA ALA A 38 -0.83 0.46 5.22
C ALA A 38 0.13 0.77 4.06
N THR A 39 1.01 1.75 4.22
CA THR A 39 1.97 2.20 3.19
C THR A 39 3.39 1.71 3.45
N ALA A 40 4.13 1.40 2.38
CA ALA A 40 5.46 0.81 2.47
C ALA A 40 6.58 1.77 2.89
N ASP A 41 6.32 3.07 2.80
CA ASP A 41 7.26 4.14 3.16
C ASP A 41 7.39 4.38 4.67
N GLY A 42 6.69 3.59 5.50
CA GLY A 42 6.74 3.73 6.96
C GLY A 42 5.87 4.86 7.51
N GLY A 43 5.04 5.49 6.67
CA GLY A 43 4.07 6.52 7.07
C GLY A 43 2.90 6.02 7.93
N GLY A 44 2.73 4.70 8.06
CA GLY A 44 1.66 4.10 8.86
C GLY A 44 0.44 3.72 8.01
N THR A 45 -0.76 3.99 8.52
CA THR A 45 -2.01 3.75 7.80
C THR A 45 -2.60 5.06 7.25
N ALA A 46 -3.11 5.02 6.01
CA ALA A 46 -3.83 6.10 5.36
C ALA A 46 -5.28 5.68 5.08
N THR A 47 -6.22 6.61 5.11
CA THR A 47 -7.61 6.34 4.70
C THR A 47 -7.83 6.80 3.26
N VAL A 48 -8.31 5.89 2.41
CA VAL A 48 -8.69 6.16 1.02
C VAL A 48 -10.18 5.94 0.83
N THR A 49 -10.82 6.73 -0.04
CA THR A 49 -12.22 6.50 -0.42
C THR A 49 -12.26 5.41 -1.48
N ALA A 50 -13.15 4.43 -1.31
CA ALA A 50 -13.38 3.37 -2.29
C ALA A 50 -14.84 3.42 -2.75
N SER A 51 -15.03 3.69 -4.03
CA SER A 51 -16.32 3.48 -4.71
C SER A 51 -16.26 2.10 -5.35
N PHE A 52 -17.04 1.16 -4.82
CA PHE A 52 -17.20 -0.18 -5.39
C PHE A 52 -18.30 -0.19 -6.46
#